data_AF-A0A0C3A161-F1
#
_entry.id   AF-A0A0C3A161-F1
#
_cell.length_a   1.000
_cell.length_b   1.000
_cell.length_c   1.000
_cell.angle_alpha   90.00
_cell.angle_beta   90.00
_cell.angle_gamma   90.00
#
_symmetry.space_group_name_H-M   'P 1'
#
loop_
_entity.id
_entity.type
_entity.pdbx_description
1 polymer ?
#
loop_
_entity_poly.entity_id
_entity_poly.type
_entity_poly.pdbx_seq_one_letter_code
_entity_poly.pdbx_strand_id
1 'polypeptide(L)'
;MYCSCDGSPDSHLQLLKAGLFPATTKEPRTIFTFQVLDDFIWDNVECGTSGMNYYSKLRRNTSNAFPHLVPDRYQELLRVSRMWWLLKLMKWQGVDDVGVSPSSEDLM
;
A
#
# COMPACT_ATOMS: atom_id res chain seq x y z
N MET A 1 7.58 3.55 -9.49
CA MET A 1 8.61 4.60 -9.68
C MET A 1 7.87 5.93 -9.63
N TYR A 2 8.32 6.89 -8.83
CA TYR A 2 7.70 8.23 -8.71
C TYR A 2 8.68 9.26 -9.28
N CYS A 3 8.19 10.36 -9.86
CA CYS A 3 9.06 11.44 -10.32
C CYS A 3 9.39 12.42 -9.18
N SER A 4 10.58 13.00 -9.24
CA SER A 4 10.99 14.19 -8.47
C SER A 4 11.08 15.43 -9.37
N CYS A 5 10.27 15.45 -10.43
CA CYS A 5 10.16 16.54 -11.40
C CYS A 5 9.62 17.80 -10.70
N ASP A 6 10.01 18.98 -11.19
CA ASP A 6 9.44 20.24 -10.70
C ASP A 6 7.93 20.27 -10.97
N GLY A 7 7.14 20.67 -9.97
CA GLY A 7 5.66 20.61 -10.00
C GLY A 7 5.03 19.23 -9.84
N SER A 8 5.80 18.17 -9.55
CA SER A 8 5.22 16.84 -9.29
C SER A 8 4.57 16.73 -7.89
N PRO A 9 3.44 16.01 -7.74
CA PRO A 9 2.83 15.78 -6.43
C PRO A 9 3.77 15.00 -5.50
N ASP A 10 3.51 15.00 -4.20
CA ASP A 10 4.28 14.19 -3.25
C ASP A 10 4.37 12.71 -3.67
N SER A 11 5.51 12.08 -3.34
CA SER A 11 5.83 10.70 -3.75
C SER A 11 4.72 9.71 -3.38
N HIS A 12 4.15 9.83 -2.18
CA HIS A 12 3.07 8.97 -1.72
C HIS A 12 1.79 9.15 -2.55
N LEU A 13 1.44 10.37 -2.97
CA LEU A 13 0.28 10.62 -3.84
C LEU A 13 0.49 10.04 -5.23
N GLN A 14 1.68 10.17 -5.80
CA GLN A 14 2.00 9.56 -7.09
C GLN A 14 1.89 8.03 -7.03
N LEU A 15 2.38 7.42 -5.95
CA LEU A 15 2.27 5.97 -5.72
C LEU A 15 0.81 5.54 -5.57
N LEU A 16 0.02 6.25 -4.77
CA LEU A 16 -1.40 5.91 -4.57
C LEU A 16 -2.18 6.00 -5.90
N LYS A 17 -1.92 7.02 -6.72
CA LYS A 17 -2.50 7.14 -8.08
C LYS A 17 -2.11 5.98 -8.99
N ALA A 18 -0.93 5.39 -8.78
CA ALA A 18 -0.44 4.22 -9.51
C ALA A 18 -0.94 2.87 -8.95
N GLY A 19 -1.86 2.87 -7.97
CA GLY A 19 -2.36 1.63 -7.35
C GLY A 19 -1.35 0.99 -6.37
N LEU A 20 -0.41 1.79 -5.88
CA LEU A 20 0.70 1.37 -5.03
C LEU A 20 0.57 2.00 -3.64
N PHE A 21 0.62 1.17 -2.61
CA PHE A 21 0.59 1.59 -1.21
C PHE A 21 2.00 1.51 -0.61
N PRO A 22 2.61 2.65 -0.24
CA PRO A 22 3.93 2.64 0.38
C PRO A 22 3.86 2.14 1.82
N ALA A 23 4.79 1.27 2.22
CA ALA A 23 4.88 0.81 3.60
C ALA A 23 5.39 1.88 4.58
N THR A 24 6.06 2.91 4.06
CA THR A 24 6.54 4.07 4.80
C THR A 24 6.40 5.33 3.93
N THR A 25 6.08 6.46 4.55
CA THR A 25 5.81 7.72 3.83
C THR A 25 7.06 8.52 3.51
N LYS A 26 8.10 8.48 4.36
CA LYS A 26 9.33 9.30 4.19
C LYS A 26 10.28 8.75 3.12
N GLU A 27 10.45 7.44 3.04
CA GLU A 27 11.32 6.80 2.05
C GLU A 27 10.79 5.40 1.73
N PRO A 28 9.92 5.26 0.71
CA PRO A 28 9.22 4.02 0.44
C PRO A 28 10.16 2.96 -0.17
N ARG A 29 10.92 2.28 0.70
CA ARG A 29 11.76 1.12 0.33
C ARG A 29 10.95 -0.15 0.06
N THR A 30 9.68 -0.15 0.46
CA THR A 30 8.76 -1.26 0.27
C THR A 30 7.40 -0.71 -0.07
N ILE A 31 6.80 -1.29 -1.11
CA ILE A 31 5.54 -0.86 -1.68
C ILE A 31 4.74 -2.13 -1.95
N PHE A 32 3.46 -2.12 -1.57
CA PHE A 32 2.51 -3.18 -1.89
C PHE A 32 1.50 -2.69 -2.91
N THR A 33 1.01 -3.56 -3.79
CA THR A 33 -0.09 -3.21 -4.67
C THR A 33 -1.41 -3.24 -3.91
N PHE A 34 -2.39 -2.44 -4.33
CA PHE A 34 -3.75 -2.52 -3.75
C PHE A 34 -4.34 -3.92 -3.88
N GLN A 35 -4.05 -4.61 -5.00
CA GLN A 35 -4.47 -5.99 -5.23
C GLN A 35 -3.97 -6.95 -4.14
N VAL A 36 -2.68 -6.90 -3.77
CA VAL A 36 -2.14 -7.75 -2.69
C VAL A 36 -2.81 -7.44 -1.36
N LEU A 37 -3.15 -6.18 -1.09
CA LEU A 37 -3.80 -5.80 0.16
C LEU A 37 -5.27 -6.23 0.21
N ASP A 38 -6.00 -6.12 -0.90
CA ASP A 38 -7.36 -6.63 -1.03
C ASP A 38 -7.38 -8.16 -0.93
N ASP A 39 -6.48 -8.85 -1.64
CA ASP A 39 -6.33 -10.32 -1.58
C ASP A 39 -6.02 -10.79 -0.16
N PHE A 40 -5.16 -10.08 0.57
CA PHE A 40 -4.84 -10.41 1.96
C PHE A 40 -6.07 -10.33 2.87
N ILE A 41 -6.89 -9.29 2.71
CA ILE A 41 -8.12 -9.13 3.48
C ILE A 41 -9.10 -10.27 3.16
N TRP A 42 -9.30 -10.59 1.87
CA TRP A 42 -10.20 -11.67 1.46
C TRP A 42 -9.73 -13.04 1.95
N ASP A 43 -8.45 -13.38 1.77
CA ASP A 43 -7.89 -14.66 2.24
C ASP A 43 -7.99 -14.79 3.77
N ASN A 44 -7.88 -13.67 4.51
CA ASN A 44 -8.01 -13.65 5.97
C ASN A 44 -9.47 -13.80 6.43
N VAL A 45 -10.40 -13.07 5.80
CA VAL A 45 -11.84 -13.06 6.16
C VAL A 45 -12.53 -14.35 5.71
N GLU A 46 -12.36 -14.74 4.45
CA GLU A 46 -13.11 -15.84 3.83
C GLU A 46 -12.51 -17.20 4.19
N CYS A 47 -11.18 -17.32 4.10
CA CYS A 47 -10.50 -18.60 4.28
C CYS A 47 -9.87 -18.77 5.67
N GLY A 48 -9.95 -17.76 6.55
CA GLY A 48 -9.30 -17.80 7.86
C GLY A 48 -7.77 -17.92 7.76
N THR A 49 -7.18 -17.50 6.64
CA THR A 49 -5.75 -17.68 6.38
C THR A 49 -4.95 -16.85 7.37
N SER A 50 -4.02 -17.50 8.07
CA SER A 50 -3.11 -16.78 8.96
C SER A 50 -2.23 -15.82 8.16
N GLY A 51 -1.83 -14.71 8.77
CA GLY A 51 -0.98 -13.74 8.07
C GLY A 51 0.31 -14.35 7.55
N MET A 52 0.90 -15.29 8.30
CA MET A 52 2.15 -15.97 7.91
C MET A 52 1.94 -16.93 6.73
N ASN A 53 0.79 -17.62 6.67
CA ASN A 53 0.46 -18.49 5.55
C ASN A 53 0.28 -17.68 4.25
N TYR A 54 -0.45 -16.57 4.33
CA TYR A 54 -0.58 -15.66 3.19
C TYR A 54 0.78 -15.10 2.78
N TYR A 55 1.60 -14.65 3.73
CA TYR A 55 2.93 -14.11 3.41
C TYR A 55 3.82 -15.16 2.74
N SER A 56 3.73 -16.42 3.17
CA SER A 56 4.44 -17.54 2.54
C SER A 56 3.95 -17.83 1.12
N LYS A 57 2.67 -17.64 0.82
CA LYS A 57 2.10 -17.67 -0.54
C LYS A 57 2.63 -16.49 -1.36
N LEU A 58 2.58 -15.27 -0.81
CA LEU A 58 3.06 -14.05 -1.47
C LEU A 58 4.54 -14.15 -1.85
N ARG A 59 5.41 -14.66 -0.97
CA ARG A 59 6.84 -14.88 -1.28
C ARG A 59 7.06 -15.80 -2.48
N ARG A 60 6.29 -16.88 -2.58
CA ARG A 60 6.35 -17.81 -3.72
C ARG A 60 5.83 -17.17 -5.01
N ASN A 61 4.80 -16.32 -4.91
CA ASN A 61 4.30 -15.56 -6.07
C ASN A 61 5.34 -14.55 -6.57
N THR A 62 6.10 -13.92 -5.67
CA THR A 62 7.17 -12.98 -6.04
C THR A 62 8.37 -13.69 -6.68
N SER A 63 8.78 -14.83 -6.13
CA SER A 63 9.83 -15.66 -6.72
C SER A 63 9.57 -17.12 -6.36
N ASN A 64 9.10 -17.87 -7.36
CA ASN A 64 8.84 -19.29 -7.18
C ASN A 64 10.14 -20.11 -7.15
N ALA A 65 11.15 -19.71 -7.94
CA ALA A 65 12.43 -20.40 -8.01
C ALA A 65 13.25 -20.26 -6.71
N PHE A 66 13.24 -19.06 -6.10
CA PHE A 66 14.05 -18.77 -4.92
C PHE A 66 13.26 -17.96 -3.88
N PRO A 67 12.24 -18.55 -3.24
CA PRO A 67 11.38 -17.83 -2.29
C PRO A 67 12.14 -17.35 -1.05
N HIS A 68 13.23 -18.03 -0.68
CA HIS A 68 14.09 -17.67 0.44
C HIS A 68 14.90 -16.39 0.21
N LEU A 69 15.16 -16.01 -1.05
CA LEU A 69 15.86 -14.77 -1.40
C LEU A 69 14.94 -13.55 -1.37
N VAL A 70 13.62 -13.75 -1.31
CA VAL A 70 12.67 -12.65 -1.13
C VAL A 70 12.88 -12.08 0.28
N PRO A 71 13.20 -10.77 0.42
CA PRO A 71 13.40 -10.14 1.72
C PRO A 71 12.18 -10.31 2.61
N ASP A 72 12.40 -10.53 3.91
CA ASP A 72 11.32 -10.56 4.88
C ASP A 72 10.72 -9.16 5.03
N ARG A 73 9.44 -9.05 4.65
CA ARG A 73 8.60 -7.86 4.68
C ARG A 73 7.27 -8.15 5.36
N TYR A 74 7.22 -9.18 6.20
CA TYR A 74 6.01 -9.64 6.85
C TYR A 74 5.40 -8.56 7.76
N GLN A 75 6.25 -7.89 8.54
CA GLN A 75 5.78 -6.83 9.45
C GLN A 75 5.24 -5.62 8.68
N GLU A 76 5.89 -5.26 7.57
CA GLU A 76 5.41 -4.21 6.66
C GLU A 76 4.06 -4.59 6.04
N LEU A 77 3.89 -5.84 5.59
CA LEU A 77 2.61 -6.31 5.07
C LEU A 77 1.51 -6.14 6.13
N LEU A 78 1.70 -6.68 7.34
CA LEU A 78 0.68 -6.58 8.40
C LEU A 78 0.33 -5.13 8.73
N ARG A 79 1.33 -4.25 8.80
CA ARG A 79 1.12 -2.83 9.11
C ARG A 79 0.30 -2.16 8.01
N VAL A 80 0.68 -2.36 6.75
CA VAL A 80 0.00 -1.75 5.60
C VAL A 80 -1.41 -2.30 5.44
N SER A 81 -1.60 -3.61 5.59
CA SER A 81 -2.92 -4.24 5.52
C SER A 81 -3.90 -3.68 6.55
N ARG A 82 -3.45 -3.37 7.77
CA ARG A 82 -4.29 -2.71 8.79
C ARG A 82 -4.69 -1.29 8.37
N MET A 83 -3.74 -0.51 7.88
CA MET A 83 -4.03 0.84 7.36
C MET A 83 -5.02 0.79 6.18
N TRP A 84 -4.79 -0.15 5.26
CA TRP A 84 -5.67 -0.36 4.12
C TRP A 84 -7.09 -0.73 4.53
N TRP A 85 -7.24 -1.65 5.50
CA TRP A 85 -8.55 -2.02 6.03
C TRP A 85 -9.28 -0.82 6.66
N LEU A 86 -8.57 0.02 7.43
CA LEU A 86 -9.14 1.25 7.98
C LEU A 86 -9.60 2.22 6.88
N LEU A 87 -8.79 2.42 5.83
CA LEU A 87 -9.15 3.27 4.71
C LEU A 87 -10.38 2.74 3.94
N LYS A 88 -10.49 1.43 3.76
CA LYS A 88 -11.66 0.80 3.13
C LYS A 88 -12.91 0.98 3.99
N LEU A 89 -12.80 0.84 5.30
CA LEU A 89 -13.89 1.11 6.23
C LEU A 89 -14.33 2.58 6.15
N MET A 90 -13.39 3.53 6.22
CA MET A 90 -13.69 4.96 6.10
C MET A 90 -14.40 5.28 4.79
N LYS A 91 -13.92 4.71 3.67
CA LYS A 91 -14.54 4.85 2.35
C LYS A 91 -15.97 4.33 2.34
N TRP A 92 -16.25 3.20 2.97
CA TRP A 92 -17.60 2.62 3.03
C TRP A 92 -18.54 3.41 3.94
N GLN A 93 -18.02 4.15 4.92
CA GLN A 93 -18.81 5.04 5.77
C GLN A 93 -19.17 6.38 5.09
N GLY A 94 -18.79 6.57 3.82
CA GLY A 94 -19.12 7.79 3.06
C GLY A 94 -18.26 8.99 3.43
N VAL A 95 -17.04 8.77 3.95
CA VAL A 95 -16.06 9.86 4.07
C VAL A 95 -15.53 10.15 2.67
N ASP A 96 -16.12 11.13 2.00
CA ASP A 96 -15.64 11.64 0.73
C ASP A 96 -14.29 12.36 0.90
N ASP A 97 -13.47 12.23 -0.13
CA ASP A 97 -12.13 12.81 -0.29
C ASP A 97 -12.04 14.21 0.33
N VAL A 98 -11.15 14.39 1.32
CA VAL A 98 -10.73 15.75 1.71
C VAL A 98 -9.98 16.29 0.51
N GLY A 99 -10.71 16.99 -0.35
CA GLY A 99 -10.19 17.65 -1.53
C GLY A 99 -8.95 18.44 -1.14
N VAL A 100 -7.80 18.04 -1.68
CA VAL A 100 -6.61 18.89 -1.69
C VAL A 100 -6.99 20.11 -2.52
N SER A 101 -7.38 21.20 -1.86
CA SER A 101 -7.38 22.51 -2.47
C SER A 101 -5.92 22.90 -2.73
N PRO A 102 -5.57 23.38 -3.93
CA PRO A 102 -4.29 24.04 -4.12
C PRO A 102 -4.36 25.35 -3.33
N SER A 103 -3.67 25.42 -2.19
CA SER A 103 -3.43 26.69 -1.52
C SER A 103 -2.67 27.58 -2.51
N SER A 104 -3.42 28.51 -3.09
CA SER A 104 -2.94 29.52 -4.00
C SER A 104 -2.56 30.71 -3.13
N GLU A 105 -1.35 30.73 -2.58
CA GLU A 105 -0.84 31.87 -1.83
C GLU A 105 0.68 31.75 -1.73
N ASP A 106 1.38 32.34 -2.71
CA ASP A 106 2.68 33.01 -2.54
C ASP A 106 2.92 33.89 -3.79
N LEU A 107 2.14 34.97 -3.87
CA LEU A 107 2.50 36.20 -4.57
C LEU A 107 2.83 37.24 -3.51
N MET A 108 4.10 37.32 -3.10
CA MET A 108 4.82 38.58 -2.88
C MET A 108 6.33 38.34 -2.77
#